data_AF-A0A7S3LII6-F1
#
_entry.id   AF-A0A7S3LII6-F1
#
_cell.length_a   1.000
_cell.length_b   1.000
_cell.length_c   1.000
_cell.angle_alpha   90.00
_cell.angle_beta   90.00
_cell.angle_gamma   90.00
#
_symmetry.space_group_name_H-M   'P 1'
#
loop_
_entity.id
_entity.type
_entity.pdbx_description
1 polymer ?
#
loop_
_entity_poly.entity_id
_entity_poly.type
_entity_poly.pdbx_seq_one_letter_code
_entity_poly.pdbx_strand_id
1 'polypeptide(L)'
;MSSSSPQEKFYALRWASFYALALSLMIMSYHANPIILYLFVVGDKYSLGGYGIYWQDWHAIGCAFAGLVSYGAAYDTDFGPAARRWVSLCNTILFGIWGLQNTYYCLFQADDFTPLMRLQAIGCLGTALWSYVSIESKSGSGAGAKKGS
;
A
#
# COMPACT_ATOMS: atom_id res chain seq x y z
N MET A 1 -8.85 31.68 10.98
CA MET A 1 -7.65 30.84 10.81
C MET A 1 -7.94 29.50 11.45
N SER A 2 -8.29 28.49 10.65
CA SER A 2 -8.56 27.14 11.18
C SER A 2 -7.23 26.48 11.53
N SER A 3 -6.93 26.40 12.82
CA SER A 3 -5.84 25.60 13.37
C SER A 3 -6.21 24.13 13.23
N SER A 4 -5.98 23.57 12.04
CA SER A 4 -5.95 22.12 11.87
C SER A 4 -5.00 21.54 12.91
N SER A 5 -5.56 20.78 13.86
CA SER A 5 -4.80 20.17 14.94
C SER A 5 -3.63 19.35 14.34
N PRO A 6 -2.51 19.18 15.04
CA PRO A 6 -1.38 18.37 14.56
C PRO A 6 -1.78 16.94 14.15
N GLN A 7 -2.92 16.44 14.65
CA GLN A 7 -3.43 15.08 14.44
C GLN A 7 -4.17 14.85 13.11
N GLU A 8 -4.51 15.91 12.35
CA GLU A 8 -5.23 15.76 11.06
C GLU A 8 -4.35 15.27 9.89
N LYS A 9 -3.03 15.12 10.06
CA LYS A 9 -2.14 15.41 8.92
C LYS A 9 -1.52 14.23 8.16
N PHE A 10 -1.94 12.98 8.38
CA PHE A 10 -1.32 11.80 7.74
C PHE A 10 -2.30 10.65 7.36
N TYR A 11 -3.52 10.95 6.92
CA TYR A 11 -4.50 9.92 6.53
C TYR A 11 -3.98 8.91 5.49
N ALA A 12 -3.18 9.36 4.52
CA ALA A 12 -2.59 8.48 3.53
C ALA A 12 -1.66 7.41 4.16
N LEU A 13 -0.87 7.79 5.17
CA LEU A 13 0.00 6.85 5.90
C LEU A 13 -0.80 5.91 6.81
N ARG A 14 -1.89 6.39 7.42
CA ARG A 14 -2.81 5.53 8.19
C ARG A 14 -3.47 4.49 7.31
N TRP A 15 -3.96 4.91 6.14
CA TRP A 15 -4.54 4.01 5.15
C TRP A 15 -3.51 3.01 4.63
N ALA A 16 -2.33 3.47 4.22
CA ALA A 16 -1.26 2.58 3.77
C ALA A 16 -0.86 1.58 4.86
N SER A 17 -0.82 2.01 6.12
CA SER A 17 -0.57 1.13 7.26
C SER A 17 -1.63 0.03 7.38
N PHE A 18 -2.90 0.42 7.45
CA PHE A 18 -4.03 -0.52 7.52
C PHE A 18 -4.02 -1.50 6.35
N TYR A 19 -3.93 -0.97 5.12
CA TYR A 19 -4.02 -1.76 3.91
C TYR A 19 -2.87 -2.77 3.82
N ALA A 20 -1.63 -2.34 4.05
CA ALA A 20 -0.48 -3.25 4.00
C ALA A 20 -0.55 -4.36 5.06
N LEU A 21 -0.97 -4.03 6.29
CA LEU A 21 -1.14 -5.03 7.35
C LEU A 21 -2.26 -6.00 7.03
N ALA A 22 -3.40 -5.51 6.51
CA ALA A 22 -4.51 -6.35 6.07
C ALA A 22 -4.07 -7.32 4.96
N LEU A 23 -3.29 -6.85 3.97
CA LEU A 23 -2.73 -7.69 2.93
C LEU A 23 -1.79 -8.74 3.48
N SER A 24 -0.88 -8.36 4.38
CA SER A 24 0.04 -9.28 5.02
C SER A 24 -0.70 -10.40 5.74
N LEU A 25 -1.70 -10.05 6.57
CA LEU A 25 -2.52 -11.01 7.29
C LEU A 25 -3.30 -11.93 6.35
N MET A 26 -3.90 -11.36 5.30
CA MET A 26 -4.63 -12.11 4.30
C MET A 26 -3.73 -13.11 3.57
N ILE A 27 -2.52 -12.71 3.16
CA ILE A 27 -1.57 -13.63 2.54
C ILE A 27 -1.21 -14.70 3.58
N MET A 28 -0.64 -14.33 4.74
CA MET A 28 -0.21 -15.32 5.76
C MET A 28 -1.31 -16.29 6.19
N SER A 29 -2.58 -15.89 6.11
CA SER A 29 -3.70 -16.78 6.45
C SER A 29 -3.81 -18.02 5.55
N TYR A 30 -3.16 -18.05 4.38
CA TYR A 30 -3.10 -19.25 3.54
C TYR A 30 -2.45 -20.45 4.25
N HIS A 31 -1.51 -20.21 5.18
CA HIS A 31 -0.90 -21.28 6.00
C HIS A 31 -1.89 -21.98 6.92
N ALA A 32 -2.94 -21.26 7.35
CA ALA A 32 -4.01 -21.82 8.15
C ALA A 32 -5.16 -22.36 7.28
N ASN A 33 -5.49 -21.66 6.20
CA ASN A 33 -6.55 -22.05 5.27
C ASN A 33 -6.16 -21.72 3.82
N PRO A 34 -5.60 -22.69 3.06
CA PRO A 34 -5.14 -22.49 1.69
C PRO A 34 -6.24 -22.05 0.72
N ILE A 35 -7.51 -22.36 1.02
CA ILE A 35 -8.68 -21.99 0.18
C ILE A 35 -8.82 -20.47 0.07
N ILE A 36 -8.27 -19.69 1.01
CA ILE A 36 -8.27 -18.22 0.93
C ILE A 36 -7.63 -17.71 -0.37
N LEU A 37 -6.63 -18.41 -0.93
CA LEU A 37 -6.01 -18.02 -2.19
C LEU A 37 -6.98 -18.15 -3.37
N TYR A 38 -7.93 -19.08 -3.31
CA TYR A 38 -8.97 -19.24 -4.34
C TYR A 38 -9.98 -18.09 -4.33
N LEU A 39 -9.98 -17.25 -3.30
CA LEU A 39 -10.74 -16.01 -3.35
C LEU A 39 -10.18 -15.04 -4.40
N PHE A 40 -8.91 -15.18 -4.81
CA PHE A 40 -8.23 -14.32 -5.77
C PHE A 40 -7.94 -15.01 -7.11
N VAL A 41 -7.75 -16.32 -7.10
CA VAL A 41 -7.33 -17.12 -8.26
C VAL A 41 -8.32 -18.24 -8.53
N VAL A 42 -8.61 -18.54 -9.79
CA VAL A 42 -9.54 -19.62 -10.16
C VAL A 42 -8.86 -20.99 -10.05
N GLY A 43 -9.21 -21.75 -9.01
CA GLY A 43 -8.79 -23.15 -8.83
C GLY A 43 -7.27 -23.36 -8.70
N ASP A 44 -6.77 -24.52 -9.15
CA ASP A 44 -5.36 -24.91 -9.02
C ASP A 44 -4.41 -24.28 -10.06
N LYS A 45 -4.89 -23.28 -10.82
CA LYS A 45 -4.19 -22.76 -12.00
C LYS A 45 -2.83 -22.11 -11.71
N TYR A 46 -2.53 -21.79 -10.44
CA TYR A 46 -1.26 -21.16 -10.06
C TYR A 46 -0.69 -21.80 -8.79
N SER A 47 -0.31 -23.07 -8.88
CA SER A 47 0.64 -23.64 -7.92
C SER A 47 2.07 -23.44 -8.43
N LEU A 48 2.73 -22.36 -8.02
CA LEU A 48 4.19 -22.21 -8.17
C LEU A 48 4.98 -23.19 -7.28
N GLY A 49 4.33 -24.27 -6.81
CA GLY A 49 4.86 -25.22 -5.83
C GLY A 49 5.40 -24.54 -4.56
N GLY A 50 6.37 -25.17 -3.91
CA GLY A 50 7.02 -24.61 -2.71
C GLY A 50 7.74 -23.28 -2.95
N TYR A 51 8.19 -22.99 -4.18
CA TYR A 51 8.78 -21.69 -4.51
C TYR A 51 7.75 -20.56 -4.51
N GLY A 52 6.52 -20.85 -4.92
CA GLY A 52 5.38 -19.93 -4.83
C GLY A 52 5.07 -19.51 -3.41
N ILE A 53 5.02 -20.49 -2.52
CA ILE A 53 4.80 -20.32 -1.07
C ILE A 53 5.87 -19.39 -0.49
N TYR A 54 7.16 -19.64 -0.77
CA TYR A 54 8.25 -18.78 -0.30
C TYR A 54 8.13 -17.32 -0.80
N TRP A 55 7.78 -17.15 -2.08
CA TRP A 55 7.56 -15.80 -2.64
C TRP A 55 6.35 -15.10 -2.02
N GLN A 56 5.27 -15.83 -1.75
CA GLN A 56 4.09 -15.29 -1.06
C GLN A 56 4.43 -14.86 0.38
N ASP A 57 5.22 -15.65 1.11
CA ASP A 57 5.66 -15.31 2.47
C ASP A 57 6.51 -14.04 2.47
N TRP A 58 7.46 -13.93 1.54
CA TRP A 58 8.25 -12.70 1.38
C TRP A 58 7.39 -11.49 1.04
N HIS A 59 6.39 -11.67 0.17
CA HIS A 59 5.45 -10.60 -0.15
C HIS A 59 4.65 -10.19 1.10
N ALA A 60 4.17 -11.15 1.90
CA ALA A 60 3.44 -10.88 3.13
C ALA A 60 4.30 -10.15 4.17
N ILE A 61 5.56 -10.57 4.37
CA ILE A 61 6.52 -9.91 5.26
C ILE A 61 6.79 -8.48 4.78
N GLY A 62 6.98 -8.28 3.47
CA GLY A 62 7.14 -6.97 2.87
C GLY A 62 5.95 -6.04 3.13
N CYS A 63 4.73 -6.55 2.99
CA CYS A 63 3.50 -5.84 3.34
C CYS A 63 3.41 -5.51 4.83
N ALA A 64 3.76 -6.44 5.73
CA ALA A 64 3.81 -6.17 7.17
C ALA A 64 4.81 -5.05 7.49
N PHE A 65 6.02 -5.12 6.94
CA PHE A 65 7.05 -4.11 7.14
C PHE A 65 6.60 -2.74 6.66
N ALA A 66 6.08 -2.62 5.42
CA ALA A 66 5.54 -1.37 4.90
C ALA A 66 4.40 -0.82 5.78
N GLY A 67 3.55 -1.72 6.31
CA GLY A 67 2.46 -1.40 7.20
C GLY A 67 2.90 -0.83 8.55
N LEU A 68 3.90 -1.44 9.17
CA LEU A 68 4.48 -1.02 10.44
C LEU A 68 5.27 0.29 10.31
N VAL A 69 6.05 0.47 9.24
CA VAL A 69 6.75 1.72 8.97
C VAL A 69 5.75 2.87 8.73
N SER A 70 4.68 2.60 7.98
CA SER A 70 3.60 3.57 7.76
C SER A 70 2.84 3.90 9.05
N TYR A 71 2.66 2.91 9.93
CA TYR A 71 2.10 3.11 11.27
C TYR A 71 2.96 4.08 12.08
N GLY A 72 4.26 3.78 12.21
CA GLY A 72 5.21 4.64 12.89
C GLY A 72 5.18 6.06 12.32
N ALA A 73 5.30 6.20 11.00
CA ALA A 73 5.26 7.50 10.34
C ALA A 73 3.94 8.28 10.57
N ALA A 74 2.81 7.58 10.71
CA ALA A 74 1.50 8.20 10.89
C ALA A 74 1.20 8.65 12.33
N TYR A 75 1.73 7.95 13.34
CA TYR A 75 1.35 8.10 14.74
C TYR A 75 2.48 8.55 15.67
N ASP A 76 3.73 8.33 15.30
CA ASP A 76 4.88 8.81 16.07
C ASP A 76 5.03 10.33 15.91
N THR A 77 5.02 11.05 17.03
CA THR A 77 5.16 12.51 17.09
C THR A 77 6.56 12.97 16.69
N ASP A 78 7.57 12.14 16.95
CA ASP A 78 8.99 12.47 16.71
C ASP A 78 9.40 12.19 15.26
N PHE A 79 8.54 11.54 14.48
CA PHE A 79 8.79 11.25 13.07
C PHE A 79 8.85 12.54 12.25
N GLY A 80 10.05 12.94 11.82
CA GLY A 80 10.26 14.21 11.12
C GLY A 80 9.43 14.34 9.82
N PRO A 81 9.01 15.56 9.41
CA PRO A 81 8.25 15.77 8.18
C PRO A 81 8.92 15.23 6.91
N ALA A 82 10.25 15.34 6.82
CA ALA A 82 11.04 14.80 5.72
C ALA A 82 10.99 13.26 5.67
N ALA A 83 11.12 12.59 6.82
CA ALA A 83 11.01 11.15 6.90
C ALA A 83 9.62 10.66 6.50
N ARG A 84 8.55 11.33 6.94
CA ARG A 84 7.17 11.00 6.53
C ARG A 84 6.98 11.12 5.01
N ARG A 85 7.58 12.14 4.38
CA ARG A 85 7.56 12.31 2.92
C ARG A 85 8.25 11.14 2.21
N TRP A 86 9.40 10.69 2.71
CA TRP A 86 10.10 9.53 2.16
C TRP A 86 9.27 8.25 2.30
N VAL A 87 8.64 8.01 3.44
CA VAL A 87 7.74 6.86 3.63
C VAL A 87 6.58 6.92 2.65
N SER A 88 5.94 8.08 2.47
CA SER A 88 4.88 8.26 1.46
C SER A 88 5.41 7.96 0.05
N LEU A 89 6.62 8.40 -0.31
CA LEU A 89 7.19 8.13 -1.63
C LEU A 89 7.48 6.64 -1.83
N CYS A 90 8.04 5.97 -0.82
CA CYS A 90 8.25 4.53 -0.83
C CYS A 90 6.92 3.78 -1.02
N ASN A 91 5.86 4.19 -0.32
CA ASN A 91 4.52 3.61 -0.51
C ASN A 91 3.97 3.85 -1.92
N THR A 92 4.16 5.04 -2.49
CA THR A 92 3.79 5.32 -3.88
C THR A 92 4.46 4.34 -4.84
N ILE A 93 5.77 4.11 -4.69
CA ILE A 93 6.52 3.21 -5.57
C ILE A 93 6.10 1.77 -5.35
N LEU A 94 6.08 1.31 -4.09
CA LEU A 94 5.76 -0.07 -3.73
C LEU A 94 4.36 -0.44 -4.22
N PHE A 95 3.33 0.28 -3.76
CA PHE A 95 1.95 -0.01 -4.16
C PHE A 95 1.69 0.29 -5.64
N GLY A 96 2.43 1.22 -6.24
CA GLY A 96 2.35 1.52 -7.67
C GLY A 96 2.81 0.36 -8.53
N ILE A 97 4.00 -0.20 -8.25
CA ILE A 97 4.54 -1.36 -8.98
C ILE A 97 3.60 -2.56 -8.81
N TRP A 98 3.18 -2.87 -7.58
CA TRP A 98 2.26 -3.99 -7.33
C TRP A 98 0.89 -3.78 -7.98
N GLY A 99 0.37 -2.55 -7.94
CA GLY A 99 -0.88 -2.19 -8.58
C GLY A 99 -0.81 -2.39 -10.10
N LEU A 100 0.24 -1.88 -10.74
CA LEU A 100 0.45 -2.03 -12.18
C LEU A 100 0.63 -3.50 -12.59
N GLN A 101 1.43 -4.26 -11.84
CA GLN A 101 1.61 -5.69 -12.09
C GLN A 101 0.28 -6.46 -12.00
N ASN A 102 -0.52 -6.20 -10.96
CA ASN A 102 -1.82 -6.86 -10.78
C ASN A 102 -2.83 -6.41 -11.83
N THR A 103 -2.82 -5.14 -12.22
CA THR A 103 -3.65 -4.64 -13.33
C THR A 103 -3.28 -5.32 -14.65
N TYR A 104 -1.99 -5.46 -14.95
CA TYR A 104 -1.53 -6.20 -16.13
C TYR A 104 -2.10 -7.63 -16.12
N TYR A 105 -1.97 -8.36 -15.00
CA TYR A 105 -2.54 -9.70 -14.90
C TYR A 105 -4.07 -9.73 -15.06
N CYS A 106 -4.79 -8.80 -14.43
CA CYS A 106 -6.25 -8.73 -14.57
C CYS A 106 -6.73 -8.39 -15.99
N LEU A 107 -5.91 -7.72 -16.81
CA LEU A 107 -6.26 -7.36 -18.18
C LEU A 107 -5.87 -8.45 -19.20
N PHE A 108 -4.71 -9.07 -19.02
CA PHE A 108 -4.14 -10.01 -20.01
C PHE A 108 -4.28 -11.48 -19.62
N GLN A 109 -4.67 -11.78 -18.38
CA GLN A 109 -4.91 -13.13 -17.85
C GLN A 109 -6.24 -13.15 -17.07
N ALA A 110 -7.27 -12.47 -17.58
CA ALA A 110 -8.50 -12.23 -16.83
C ALA A 110 -9.25 -13.50 -16.40
N ASP A 111 -9.14 -14.59 -17.18
CA ASP A 111 -9.83 -15.87 -16.95
C ASP A 111 -9.24 -16.69 -15.78
N ASP A 112 -8.15 -16.19 -15.23
CA ASP A 112 -7.37 -16.84 -14.19
C ASP A 112 -7.60 -16.23 -12.80
N PHE A 113 -8.22 -15.06 -12.75
CA PHE A 113 -8.41 -14.28 -11.53
C PHE A 113 -9.87 -13.97 -11.26
N THR A 114 -10.25 -14.04 -9.99
CA THR A 114 -11.60 -13.66 -9.55
C THR A 114 -11.73 -12.13 -9.53
N PRO A 115 -12.97 -11.59 -9.38
CA PRO A 115 -13.17 -10.15 -9.19
C PRO A 115 -12.39 -9.56 -7.99
N LEU A 116 -12.06 -10.37 -6.98
CA LEU A 116 -11.32 -9.90 -5.80
C LEU A 116 -9.88 -9.47 -6.14
N MET A 117 -9.25 -10.11 -7.13
CA MET A 117 -7.94 -9.67 -7.63
C MET A 117 -7.98 -8.30 -8.31
N ARG A 118 -9.11 -7.96 -8.96
CA ARG A 118 -9.31 -6.63 -9.54
C ARG A 118 -9.44 -5.57 -8.45
N LEU A 119 -10.17 -5.89 -7.38
CA LEU A 119 -10.26 -5.03 -6.19
C LEU A 119 -8.89 -4.84 -5.54
N GLN A 120 -8.07 -5.91 -5.48
CA GLN A 120 -6.69 -5.82 -5.00
C GLN A 120 -5.83 -4.88 -5.86
N ALA A 121 -5.91 -4.99 -7.18
CA ALA A 121 -5.19 -4.10 -8.10
C ALA A 121 -5.61 -2.63 -7.89
N ILE A 122 -6.92 -2.37 -7.78
CA ILE A 122 -7.48 -1.04 -7.50
C ILE A 122 -7.01 -0.53 -6.13
N GLY A 123 -7.04 -1.37 -5.09
CA GLY A 123 -6.59 -1.01 -3.75
C GLY A 123 -5.11 -0.61 -3.72
N CYS A 124 -4.25 -1.34 -4.44
CA CYS A 124 -2.84 -0.99 -4.59
C CYS A 124 -2.67 0.35 -5.33
N LEU A 125 -3.27 0.53 -6.50
CA LEU A 125 -3.16 1.78 -7.27
C LEU A 125 -3.74 2.98 -6.50
N GLY A 126 -4.86 2.82 -5.81
CA GLY A 126 -5.48 3.84 -4.98
C GLY A 126 -4.58 4.23 -3.80
N THR A 127 -3.95 3.26 -3.15
CA THR A 127 -2.99 3.50 -2.05
C THR A 127 -1.75 4.25 -2.56
N ALA A 128 -1.25 3.88 -3.75
CA ALA A 128 -0.13 4.55 -4.38
C ALA A 128 -0.47 6.02 -4.72
N LEU A 129 -1.61 6.25 -5.36
CA LEU A 129 -2.06 7.58 -5.74
C LEU A 129 -2.29 8.47 -4.51
N TRP A 130 -2.94 7.95 -3.47
CA TRP A 130 -3.17 8.73 -2.25
C TRP A 130 -1.87 9.06 -1.53
N SER A 131 -0.93 8.12 -1.50
CA SER A 131 0.42 8.37 -0.96
C SER A 131 1.14 9.46 -1.75
N TYR A 132 1.04 9.45 -3.08
CA TYR A 132 1.62 10.49 -3.93
C TYR A 132 1.00 11.87 -3.71
N VAL A 133 -0.34 11.98 -3.72
CA VAL A 133 -1.05 13.24 -3.47
C VAL A 133 -0.71 13.82 -2.10
N SER A 134 -0.48 12.97 -1.09
CA SER A 134 -0.06 13.40 0.25
C SER A 134 1.30 14.09 0.29
N ILE A 135 2.15 13.85 -0.72
CA ILE A 135 3.46 14.51 -0.89
C ILE A 135 3.25 15.90 -1.49
N GLU A 136 2.49 15.99 -2.59
CA GLU A 136 2.32 17.23 -3.36
C GLU A 136 1.49 18.30 -2.64
N SER A 137 0.53 17.88 -1.82
CA SER A 137 -0.28 18.82 -1.02
C SER A 137 0.53 19.68 -0.04
N LYS A 138 1.79 19.30 0.28
CA LYS A 138 2.67 20.04 1.19
C LYS A 138 3.80 20.80 0.49
N SER A 139 4.16 20.46 -0.75
CA SER A 139 5.14 21.22 -1.56
C SER A 139 4.56 22.56 -2.04
N GLY A 140 3.25 22.62 -2.32
CA GLY A 140 2.58 23.83 -2.82
C GLY A 140 2.36 24.95 -1.80
N SER A 141 2.34 24.67 -0.49
CA SER A 141 2.06 25.67 0.54
C SER A 141 3.28 26.49 1.00
N GLY A 142 4.49 26.17 0.50
CA GLY A 142 5.74 26.83 0.88
C GLY A 142 6.29 27.87 -0.11
N ALA A 143 5.75 27.94 -1.33
CA ALA A 143 6.32 28.78 -2.40
C ALA A 143 5.78 30.23 -2.43
N GLY A 144 4.81 30.58 -1.58
CA GLY A 144 4.15 31.91 -1.57
C GLY A 144 4.60 32.89 -0.49
N ALA A 145 5.43 32.49 0.48
CA ALA A 145 5.71 33.28 1.68
C ALA A 145 7.04 34.07 1.66
N LYS A 146 7.55 34.44 0.49
CA LYS A 146 8.72 35.33 0.34
C LYS A 146 8.47 36.43 -0.70
N LYS A 147 7.58 37.37 -0.39
CA LYS A 147 7.62 38.75 -0.93
C LYS A 147 7.04 39.69 0.11
N GLY A 148 7.90 40.44 0.80
CA GLY A 148 7.47 41.48 1.74
C GLY A 148 8.41 41.67 2.92
N SER A 149 9.64 42.11 2.68
CA SER A 149 10.35 43.02 3.59
C SER A 149 11.06 44.08 2.78
#